data_AF-A0A8T4JKR9-F1
#
_entry.id   AF-A0A8T4JKR9-F1
#
_cell.length_a   1.000
_cell.length_b   1.000
_cell.length_c   1.000
_cell.angle_alpha   90.00
_cell.angle_beta   90.00
_cell.angle_gamma   90.00
#
_symmetry.space_group_name_H-M   'P 1'
#
loop_
_entity.id
_entity.type
_entity.pdbx_description
1 polymer ?
#
loop_
_entity_poly.entity_id
_entity_poly.type
_entity_poly.pdbx_seq_one_letter_code
_entity_poly.pdbx_strand_id
1 'polypeptide(L)'
;MEKKIKMMAASSVALQYLMSHQNSTDEEVMQDVANFIMEENIKDDEIKFAMIAAATETYNIFMNSPKMTEKEYLKIVMENIPKIINNSIDQE
;
A
#
# COMPACT_ATOMS: atom_id res chain seq x y z
N MET A 1 -4.24 -7.61 -14.31
CA MET A 1 -5.44 -7.09 -13.61
C MET A 1 -5.38 -7.45 -12.13
N GLU A 2 -5.15 -8.73 -11.80
CA GLU A 2 -4.96 -9.23 -10.43
C GLU A 2 -3.95 -8.44 -9.58
N LYS A 3 -2.72 -8.23 -10.08
CA LYS A 3 -1.69 -7.42 -9.39
C LYS A 3 -2.20 -6.04 -8.96
N LYS A 4 -2.91 -5.33 -9.84
CA LYS A 4 -3.49 -4.01 -9.53
C LYS A 4 -4.54 -4.10 -8.42
N ILE A 5 -5.39 -5.13 -8.43
CA ILE A 5 -6.40 -5.36 -7.40
C ILE A 5 -5.72 -5.61 -6.05
N LYS A 6 -4.68 -6.46 -6.02
CA LYS A 6 -3.92 -6.76 -4.80
C LYS A 6 -3.19 -5.53 -4.24
N MET A 7 -2.58 -4.72 -5.10
CA MET A 7 -1.98 -3.43 -4.71
C MET A 7 -3.02 -2.50 -4.06
N MET A 8 -4.21 -2.38 -4.66
CA MET A 8 -5.28 -1.56 -4.09
C MET A 8 -5.78 -2.10 -2.75
N ALA A 9 -5.85 -3.43 -2.59
CA ALA A 9 -6.21 -4.05 -1.31
C ALA A 9 -5.18 -3.72 -0.22
N ALA A 10 -3.88 -3.87 -0.48
CA ALA A 10 -2.82 -3.52 0.46
C ALA A 10 -2.83 -2.03 0.83
N SER A 11 -3.10 -1.16 -0.15
CA SER A 11 -3.24 0.28 0.07
C SER A 11 -4.43 0.59 0.98
N SER A 12 -5.56 -0.08 0.77
CA SER A 12 -6.75 0.08 1.61
C SER A 12 -6.48 -0.37 3.06
N VAL A 13 -5.79 -1.49 3.26
CA VAL A 13 -5.39 -1.97 4.60
C VAL A 13 -4.51 -0.95 5.31
N ALA A 14 -3.43 -0.50 4.67
CA ALA A 14 -2.53 0.51 5.23
C ALA A 14 -3.28 1.80 5.61
N LEU A 15 -4.18 2.26 4.74
CA LEU A 15 -4.96 3.47 4.95
C LEU A 15 -5.97 3.33 6.09
N GLN A 16 -6.67 2.21 6.19
CA GLN A 16 -7.61 1.93 7.28
C GLN A 16 -6.88 1.93 8.63
N TYR A 17 -5.69 1.34 8.69
CA TYR A 17 -4.86 1.36 9.89
C TYR A 17 -4.49 2.80 10.28
N LEU A 18 -3.93 3.56 9.34
CA LEU A 18 -3.52 4.96 9.55
C LEU A 18 -4.67 5.88 10.00
N MET A 19 -5.86 5.72 9.39
CA MET A 19 -7.03 6.52 9.75
C MET A 19 -7.61 6.17 11.12
N SER A 20 -7.46 4.92 11.56
CA SER A 20 -7.92 4.45 12.88
C SER A 20 -6.90 4.72 14.00
N HIS A 21 -5.62 4.88 13.66
CA HIS A 21 -4.52 5.04 14.61
C HIS A 21 -3.65 6.26 14.24
N GLN A 22 -4.04 7.45 14.73
CA GLN A 22 -3.42 8.73 14.34
C GLN A 22 -1.93 8.89 14.70
N ASN A 23 -1.37 8.01 15.54
CA ASN A 23 0.03 8.01 15.96
C ASN A 23 0.76 6.71 15.61
N SER A 24 0.27 5.99 14.59
CA SER A 24 0.93 4.77 14.12
C SER A 24 2.35 5.05 13.66
N THR A 25 3.26 4.15 14.01
CA THR A 25 4.58 4.07 13.39
C THR A 25 4.48 3.47 11.99
N ASP A 26 5.49 3.70 11.17
CA ASP A 26 5.67 3.01 9.88
C ASP A 26 5.74 1.49 10.06
N GLU A 27 6.43 1.02 11.10
CA GLU A 27 6.56 -0.39 11.44
C GLU A 27 5.20 -1.06 11.73
N GLU A 28 4.34 -0.41 12.52
CA GLU A 28 2.99 -0.92 12.83
C GLU A 28 2.12 -1.06 11.57
N VAL A 29 2.15 -0.05 10.70
CA VAL A 29 1.37 -0.07 9.44
C VAL A 29 1.88 -1.16 8.50
N MET A 30 3.21 -1.29 8.36
CA MET A 30 3.80 -2.30 7.48
C MET A 30 3.63 -3.72 8.03
N GLN A 31 3.60 -3.88 9.35
CA GLN A 31 3.29 -5.17 9.97
C GLN A 31 1.84 -5.60 9.68
N ASP A 32 0.88 -4.69 9.74
CA ASP A 32 -0.52 -4.98 9.42
C ASP A 32 -0.68 -5.43 7.95
N VAL A 33 0.00 -4.72 7.04
CA VAL A 33 0.03 -5.09 5.61
C VAL A 33 0.71 -6.44 5.39
N ALA A 34 1.81 -6.73 6.09
CA ALA A 34 2.51 -8.00 5.99
C ALA A 34 1.63 -9.16 6.47
N ASN A 35 0.91 -8.97 7.59
CA ASN A 35 -0.05 -9.94 8.10
C ASN A 35 -1.14 -10.21 7.07
N PHE A 36 -1.72 -9.17 6.48
CA PHE A 36 -2.71 -9.29 5.42
C PHE A 36 -2.20 -10.07 4.19
N ILE A 37 -0.97 -9.81 3.74
CA ILE A 37 -0.36 -10.55 2.62
C ILE A 37 -0.20 -12.04 2.95
N MET A 38 0.18 -12.35 4.19
CA MET A 38 0.31 -13.75 4.65
C MET A 38 -1.06 -14.45 4.70
N GLU A 39 -2.09 -13.77 5.20
CA GLU A 39 -3.46 -14.30 5.28
C GLU A 39 -4.07 -14.58 3.91
N GLU A 40 -3.81 -13.72 2.92
CA GLU A 40 -4.24 -13.90 1.54
C GLU A 40 -3.54 -15.06 0.82
N ASN A 41 -2.55 -15.71 1.47
CA ASN A 41 -1.79 -16.87 0.97
C ASN A 41 -1.25 -16.67 -0.46
N ILE A 42 -0.76 -15.45 -0.74
CA ILE A 42 -0.24 -15.08 -2.05
C ILE A 42 1.08 -15.81 -2.25
N LYS A 43 1.21 -16.55 -3.35
CA LYS A 43 2.44 -17.30 -3.69
C LYS A 43 3.41 -16.53 -4.56
N ASP A 44 2.88 -15.61 -5.36
CA ASP A 44 3.64 -14.81 -6.31
C ASP A 44 4.35 -13.67 -5.58
N ASP A 45 5.69 -13.73 -5.53
CA ASP A 45 6.51 -12.74 -4.84
C ASP A 45 6.44 -11.36 -5.52
N GLU A 46 6.27 -11.30 -6.83
CA GLU A 46 6.12 -10.03 -7.55
C GLU A 46 4.82 -9.32 -7.12
N ILE A 47 3.74 -10.08 -6.90
CA ILE A 47 2.49 -9.53 -6.35
C ILE A 47 2.71 -9.07 -4.90
N LYS A 48 3.42 -9.83 -4.06
CA LYS A 48 3.73 -9.42 -2.68
C LYS A 48 4.53 -8.11 -2.66
N PHE A 49 5.58 -8.01 -3.46
CA PHE A 49 6.39 -6.79 -3.55
C PHE A 49 5.57 -5.61 -4.06
N ALA A 50 4.73 -5.81 -5.06
CA ALA A 50 3.84 -4.76 -5.56
C ALA A 50 2.86 -4.28 -4.48
N MET A 51 2.33 -5.19 -3.64
CA MET A 51 1.47 -4.85 -2.51
C MET A 51 2.20 -4.01 -1.46
N ILE A 52 3.42 -4.40 -1.08
CA ILE A 52 4.26 -3.66 -0.13
C ILE A 52 4.57 -2.27 -0.67
N ALA A 53 4.94 -2.16 -1.95
CA ALA A 53 5.23 -0.88 -2.59
C ALA A 53 4.00 0.05 -2.62
N ALA A 54 2.82 -0.50 -2.90
CA ALA A 54 1.57 0.26 -2.89
C ALA A 54 1.18 0.74 -1.47
N ALA A 55 1.33 -0.11 -0.46
CA ALA A 55 1.12 0.28 0.94
C ALA A 55 2.11 1.36 1.40
N THR A 56 3.38 1.25 1.00
CA THR A 56 4.41 2.25 1.30
C THR A 56 4.08 3.60 0.68
N GLU A 57 3.67 3.61 -0.59
CA GLU A 57 3.25 4.84 -1.25
C GLU A 57 2.01 5.45 -0.57
N THR A 58 1.06 4.61 -0.16
CA THR A 58 -0.13 5.05 0.60
C THR A 58 0.25 5.73 1.91
N TYR A 59 1.17 5.12 2.68
CA TYR A 59 1.72 5.72 3.90
C TYR A 59 2.35 7.08 3.63
N ASN A 60 3.20 7.16 2.60
CA ASN A 60 3.88 8.41 2.22
C ASN A 60 2.87 9.51 1.84
N ILE A 61 1.83 9.20 1.07
CA ILE A 61 0.80 10.17 0.70
C ILE A 61 0.03 10.62 1.96
N PHE A 62 -0.33 9.69 2.83
CA PHE A 62 -1.05 10.00 4.07
C PHE A 62 -0.24 10.93 4.99
N MET A 63 1.03 10.63 5.23
CA MET A 63 1.90 11.44 6.08
C MET A 63 2.11 12.85 5.53
N ASN A 64 2.16 13.00 4.20
CA ASN A 64 2.33 14.30 3.55
C ASN A 64 1.01 15.08 3.40
N SER A 65 -0.15 14.43 3.54
CA SER A 65 -1.46 15.06 3.29
C SER A 65 -2.61 14.45 4.10
N PRO A 66 -2.56 14.43 5.45
CA PRO A 66 -3.41 13.62 6.32
C PRO A 66 -4.92 13.96 6.29
N LYS A 67 -5.32 15.02 5.57
CA LYS A 67 -6.70 15.55 5.56
C LYS A 67 -7.53 15.11 4.35
N MET A 68 -7.02 14.21 3.52
CA MET A 68 -7.77 13.67 2.39
C MET A 68 -8.77 12.60 2.83
N THR A 69 -9.80 12.39 2.01
CA THR A 69 -10.73 11.28 2.15
C THR A 69 -10.09 9.98 1.66
N GLU A 70 -10.59 8.84 2.13
CA GLU A 70 -10.12 7.51 1.69
C GLU A 70 -10.12 7.38 0.16
N LYS A 71 -11.19 7.86 -0.48
CA LYS A 71 -11.35 7.83 -1.93
C LYS A 71 -10.26 8.62 -2.67
N GLU A 72 -9.83 9.76 -2.11
CA GLU A 72 -8.78 10.59 -2.71
C GLU A 72 -7.42 9.90 -2.65
N TYR A 73 -7.06 9.31 -1.51
CA TYR A 73 -5.82 8.53 -1.38
C TYR A 73 -5.78 7.37 -2.36
N LEU A 74 -6.82 6.54 -2.38
CA LEU A 74 -6.88 5.37 -3.25
C LEU A 74 -6.85 5.76 -4.73
N LYS A 75 -7.47 6.90 -5.10
CA LYS A 75 -7.39 7.43 -6.46
C LYS A 75 -5.94 7.78 -6.84
N ILE A 76 -5.22 8.50 -5.98
CA ILE A 76 -3.83 8.89 -6.23
C ILE A 76 -2.95 7.65 -6.38
N VAL A 77 -3.09 6.67 -5.50
CA VAL A 77 -2.34 5.41 -5.59
C VAL A 77 -2.66 4.70 -6.90
N MET A 78 -3.94 4.58 -7.27
CA MET A 78 -4.36 3.92 -8.52
C MET A 78 -3.77 4.59 -9.77
N GLU A 79 -3.71 5.92 -9.79
CA GLU A 79 -3.11 6.71 -10.88
C GLU A 79 -1.58 6.54 -10.93
N ASN A 80 -0.94 6.27 -9.78
CA ASN A 80 0.50 6.08 -9.66
C ASN A 80 0.96 4.60 -9.75
N ILE A 81 0.06 3.62 -9.78
CA ILE A 81 0.38 2.19 -9.91
C ILE A 81 1.47 1.90 -10.97
N PRO A 82 1.42 2.44 -12.20
CA PRO A 82 2.45 2.18 -13.20
C PRO A 82 3.86 2.62 -12.77
N LYS A 83 3.96 3.72 -12.02
CA LYS A 83 5.23 4.23 -11.48
C LYS A 83 5.72 3.39 -10.30
N ILE A 84 4.79 2.97 -9.43
CA ILE A 84 5.09 2.11 -8.26
C ILE A 84 5.69 0.77 -8.72
N ILE A 85 5.13 0.17 -9.78
CA ILE A 85 5.62 -1.09 -10.35
C ILE A 85 6.99 -0.93 -11.03
N ASN A 86 7.24 0.19 -11.71
CA ASN A 86 8.52 0.38 -12.42
C ASN A 86 9.67 0.74 -11.47
N ASN A 87 9.42 1.53 -10.42
CA ASN A 87 10.46 1.89 -9.43
C ASN A 87 10.89 0.71 -8.54
N SER A 88 10.12 -0.37 -8.48
CA SER A 88 10.50 -1.60 -7.75
C SER A 88 11.45 -2.51 -8.55
N ILE A 89 11.71 -2.19 -9.83
CA ILE A 89 12.60 -2.95 -10.71
C ILE A 89 14.00 -2.31 -10.80
N ASP A 90 14.13 -1.01 -10.51
CA ASP A 90 15.37 -0.24 -10.72
C ASP A 90 16.29 -0.17 -9.47
N GLN A 91 16.11 -1.04 -8.46
CA GLN A 91 17.01 -1.14 -7.29
C GLN A 91 17.97 -2.35 -7.36
N GLU A 92 18.52 -2.65 -8.54
CA GLU A 92 19.69 -3.54 -8.72
C GLU A 92 21.00 -2.74 -8.86
#